data_AF-A0A9W9VIT0-F1
#
_entry.id   AF-A0A9W9VIT0-F1
#
_cell.length_a   1.000
_cell.length_b   1.000
_cell.length_c   1.000
_cell.angle_alpha   90.00
_cell.angle_beta   90.00
_cell.angle_gamma   90.00
#
_symmetry.space_group_name_H-M   'P 1'
#
loop_
_entity.id
_entity.type
_entity.pdbx_description
1 polymer ?
#
loop_
_entity_poly.entity_id
_entity_poly.type
_entity_poly.pdbx_seq_one_letter_code
_entity_poly.pdbx_strand_id
1 'polypeptide(L)'
;MAPMPCLVSLGLGKTALGHVIENATLAFEGQPNHINSFYYGDEHLANDDFASGDISGIAHAERYWELSQPWMDTFVSGQGYKEFPED
;
A
#
# COMPACT_ATOMS: atom_id res chain seq x y z
N MET A 1 -11.25 -18.07 18.49
CA MET A 1 -10.01 -17.29 18.35
C MET A 1 -10.03 -16.21 19.42
N ALA A 2 -8.96 -16.09 20.23
CA ALA A 2 -8.86 -15.00 21.20
C ALA A 2 -8.40 -13.72 20.49
N PRO A 3 -8.86 -12.52 20.90
CA PRO A 3 -8.34 -11.28 20.37
C PRO A 3 -6.84 -11.17 20.63
N MET A 4 -6.10 -10.73 19.62
CA MET A 4 -4.66 -10.46 19.69
C MET A 4 -4.45 -8.94 19.66
N PRO A 5 -4.31 -8.27 20.82
CA PRO A 5 -4.28 -6.80 20.90
C PRO A 5 -3.23 -6.16 19.98
N CYS A 6 -2.08 -6.83 19.79
CA CYS A 6 -1.03 -6.37 18.90
C CYS A 6 -1.48 -6.24 17.43
N LEU A 7 -2.30 -7.18 16.93
CA LEU A 7 -2.82 -7.13 15.56
C LEU A 7 -3.81 -5.98 15.35
N VAL A 8 -4.60 -5.65 16.38
CA VAL A 8 -5.50 -4.49 16.34
C VAL A 8 -4.68 -3.20 16.22
N SER A 9 -3.65 -3.03 17.06
CA SER A 9 -2.76 -1.86 16.99
C SER A 9 -2.01 -1.77 15.65
N LEU A 10 -1.58 -2.91 15.10
CA LEU A 10 -0.92 -2.99 13.78
C LEU A 10 -1.86 -2.63 12.63
N GLY A 11 -3.13 -3.03 12.70
CA GLY A 11 -4.15 -2.63 11.71
C GLY A 11 -4.40 -1.13 11.76
N LEU A 12 -4.65 -0.59 12.96
CA LEU A 12 -4.86 0.85 13.18
C LEU A 12 -3.67 1.69 12.71
N GLY A 13 -2.44 1.23 12.97
CA GLY A 13 -1.23 1.93 12.54
C GLY A 13 -1.10 2.00 11.02
N LYS A 14 -1.41 0.92 10.30
CA LYS A 14 -1.38 0.87 8.83
C LYS A 14 -2.42 1.82 8.22
N THR A 15 -3.67 1.77 8.70
CA THR A 15 -4.73 2.67 8.24
C THR A 15 -4.41 4.14 8.52
N ALA A 16 -3.91 4.45 9.73
CA ALA A 16 -3.52 5.81 10.09
C ALA A 16 -2.42 6.33 9.17
N LEU A 17 -1.41 5.51 8.86
CA LEU A 17 -0.33 5.89 7.93
C LEU A 17 -0.86 6.08 6.50
N GLY A 18 -1.80 5.24 6.04
CA GLY A 18 -2.49 5.42 4.76
C GLY A 18 -3.12 6.80 4.62
N HIS A 19 -3.85 7.25 5.64
CA HIS A 19 -4.43 8.61 5.65
C HIS A 19 -3.38 9.73 5.75
N VAL A 20 -2.23 9.50 6.38
CA VAL A 20 -1.12 10.48 6.37
C VAL A 20 -0.58 10.66 4.94
N ILE A 21 -0.40 9.55 4.22
CA ILE A 21 0.05 9.56 2.82
C ILE A 21 -0.99 10.22 1.92
N GLU A 22 -2.27 9.89 2.08
CA GLU A 22 -3.39 10.54 1.38
C GLU A 22 -3.38 12.07 1.57
N ASN A 23 -3.29 12.52 2.83
CA ASN A 23 -3.24 13.95 3.14
C ASN A 23 -1.99 14.63 2.56
N ALA A 24 -0.85 13.94 2.53
CA ALA A 24 0.36 14.46 1.90
C ALA A 24 0.15 14.60 0.38
N THR A 25 -0.45 13.61 -0.28
CA THR A 25 -0.77 13.69 -1.72
C THR A 25 -1.67 14.89 -2.02
N LEU A 26 -2.73 15.10 -1.23
CA LEU A 26 -3.65 16.24 -1.39
C LEU A 26 -2.94 17.58 -1.13
N ALA A 27 -2.11 17.67 -0.09
CA ALA A 27 -1.44 18.93 0.27
C ALA A 27 -0.41 19.40 -0.78
N PHE A 28 0.14 18.47 -1.56
CA PHE A 28 1.16 18.76 -2.58
C PHE A 28 0.60 18.70 -4.01
N GLU A 29 -0.71 18.56 -4.18
CA GLU A 29 -1.38 18.57 -5.47
C GLU A 29 -1.13 19.89 -6.23
N GLY A 30 -0.84 19.78 -7.54
CA GLY A 30 -0.63 20.93 -8.41
C GLY A 30 0.70 21.66 -8.25
N GLN A 31 1.57 21.25 -7.31
CA GLN A 31 2.90 21.84 -7.21
C GLN A 31 3.80 21.32 -8.35
N PRO A 32 4.47 22.21 -9.10
CA PRO A 32 5.42 21.81 -10.12
C PRO A 32 6.58 21.08 -9.40
N ASN A 33 6.79 19.81 -9.74
CA ASN A 33 7.76 18.85 -9.17
C ASN A 33 7.27 17.90 -8.06
N HIS A 34 5.98 17.88 -7.72
CA HIS A 34 5.43 16.97 -6.70
C HIS A 34 4.38 15.96 -7.20
N ILE A 35 4.18 15.89 -8.51
CA ILE A 35 3.33 14.88 -9.14
C ILE A 35 3.89 13.49 -8.75
N ASN A 36 3.16 12.77 -7.89
CA ASN A 36 3.40 11.39 -7.48
C ASN A 36 4.63 11.15 -6.55
N SER A 37 4.74 11.87 -5.43
CA SER A 37 5.87 11.64 -4.49
C SER A 37 5.58 10.66 -3.34
N PHE A 38 4.31 10.38 -3.05
CA PHE A 38 3.92 9.59 -1.88
C PHE A 38 3.15 8.35 -2.29
N TYR A 39 3.62 7.19 -1.81
CA TYR A 39 3.04 5.89 -2.14
C TYR A 39 2.86 5.06 -0.87
N TYR A 40 1.70 4.45 -0.75
CA TYR A 40 1.42 3.39 0.23
C TYR A 40 1.52 2.03 -0.48
N GLY A 41 2.17 1.06 0.14
CA GLY A 41 2.27 -0.30 -0.38
C GLY A 41 1.99 -1.31 0.72
N ASP A 42 1.04 -2.20 0.48
CA ASP A 42 0.64 -3.28 1.39
C ASP A 42 0.62 -4.58 0.59
N GLU A 43 1.53 -5.50 0.90
CA GLU A 43 1.68 -6.75 0.17
C GLU A 43 0.72 -7.81 0.72
N HIS A 44 -0.07 -8.40 -0.18
CA HIS A 44 -1.00 -9.49 0.10
C HIS A 44 -0.57 -10.74 -0.67
N LEU A 45 -0.85 -11.90 -0.08
CA LEU A 45 -0.68 -13.20 -0.72
C LEU A 45 -1.76 -13.40 -1.79
N ALA A 46 -1.54 -14.35 -2.70
CA ALA A 46 -2.47 -14.60 -3.82
C ALA A 46 -3.88 -15.03 -3.40
N ASN A 47 -4.04 -15.47 -2.14
CA ASN A 47 -5.30 -15.85 -1.52
C ASN A 47 -5.94 -14.73 -0.66
N ASP A 48 -5.45 -13.49 -0.78
CA ASP A 48 -5.93 -12.30 -0.05
C ASP A 48 -5.55 -12.26 1.45
N ASP A 49 -4.69 -13.18 1.89
CA ASP A 49 -4.10 -13.10 3.24
C ASP A 49 -2.97 -12.07 3.28
N PHE A 50 -2.77 -11.41 4.43
CA PHE A 50 -1.65 -10.51 4.64
C PHE A 50 -0.30 -11.23 4.48
N ALA A 51 0.64 -10.65 3.72
CA ALA A 51 1.97 -11.25 3.55
C ALA A 51 2.73 -11.37 4.88
N SER A 52 2.54 -10.44 5.83
CA SER A 52 3.09 -10.49 7.18
C SER A 52 4.61 -10.71 7.21
N GLY A 53 5.09 -11.94 7.44
CA GLY A 53 6.52 -12.29 7.45
C GLY A 53 7.09 -12.62 6.08
N ASP A 54 6.23 -12.84 5.07
CA ASP A 54 6.59 -13.27 3.72
C ASP A 54 6.75 -12.08 2.74
N ILE A 55 6.93 -10.86 3.27
CA ILE A 55 7.11 -9.64 2.48
C ILE A 55 8.34 -9.74 1.56
N SER A 56 8.18 -9.33 0.31
CA SER A 56 9.22 -9.37 -0.71
C SER A 56 9.74 -7.98 -1.07
N GLY A 57 10.98 -7.69 -0.65
CA GLY A 57 11.65 -6.44 -1.01
C GLY A 57 11.79 -6.20 -2.51
N ILE A 58 11.93 -7.28 -3.31
CA ILE A 58 12.00 -7.18 -4.78
C ILE A 58 10.63 -6.77 -5.35
N ALA A 59 9.55 -7.39 -4.88
CA ALA A 59 8.19 -7.06 -5.33
C ALA A 59 7.84 -5.60 -5.02
N HIS A 60 8.22 -5.12 -3.83
CA HIS A 60 8.08 -3.70 -3.48
C HIS A 60 8.91 -2.78 -4.39
N ALA A 61 10.16 -3.15 -4.71
CA ALA A 61 11.02 -2.33 -5.58
C ALA A 61 10.47 -2.23 -7.01
N GLU A 62 10.03 -3.34 -7.58
CA GLU A 62 9.38 -3.38 -8.90
C GLU A 62 8.09 -2.56 -8.89
N ARG A 63 7.29 -2.70 -7.83
CA ARG A 63 6.05 -1.94 -7.71
C ARG A 63 6.28 -0.44 -7.58
N TYR A 64 7.21 0.00 -6.73
CA TYR A 64 7.51 1.42 -6.60
C TYR A 64 8.10 2.03 -7.88
N TRP A 65 8.84 1.22 -8.65
CA TRP A 65 9.30 1.61 -9.97
C TRP A 65 8.13 1.86 -10.94
N GLU A 66 7.14 0.97 -10.97
CA GLU A 66 5.91 1.15 -11.78
C GLU A 66 5.02 2.30 -11.26
N LEU A 67 4.90 2.43 -9.93
CA LEU A 67 4.11 3.45 -9.24
C LEU A 67 4.60 4.87 -9.49
N SER A 68 5.84 5.06 -9.97
CA SER A 68 6.33 6.35 -10.48
C SER A 68 5.39 6.99 -11.54
N GLN A 69 4.35 6.27 -11.98
CA GLN A 69 3.33 6.73 -12.94
C GLN A 69 1.91 6.97 -12.35
N PRO A 70 1.42 6.28 -11.28
CA PRO A 70 0.15 6.61 -10.56
C PRO A 70 0.20 6.52 -9.00
N TRP A 71 -0.62 7.29 -8.25
CA TRP A 71 -0.50 7.50 -6.78
C TRP A 71 -1.12 6.43 -5.82
N MET A 72 -1.98 5.53 -6.30
CA MET A 72 -2.57 4.46 -5.47
C MET A 72 -2.68 3.17 -6.26
N ASP A 73 -2.15 2.06 -5.72
CA ASP A 73 -2.17 0.77 -6.39
C ASP A 73 -2.13 -0.41 -5.42
N THR A 74 -3.01 -1.37 -5.65
CA THR A 74 -3.05 -2.68 -4.97
C THR A 74 -2.53 -3.72 -5.94
N PHE A 75 -1.54 -4.54 -5.54
CA PHE A 75 -0.84 -5.43 -6.46
C PHE A 75 -0.60 -6.83 -5.88
N VAL A 76 -0.38 -7.80 -6.78
CA VAL A 76 0.05 -9.16 -6.44
C VAL A 76 1.44 -9.41 -7.01
N SER A 77 2.32 -10.01 -6.19
CA SER A 77 3.68 -10.36 -6.59
C SER A 77 3.71 -11.20 -7.87
N GLY A 78 4.50 -10.78 -8.85
CA GLY A 78 4.60 -11.41 -10.17
C GLY A 78 3.41 -11.19 -11.11
N GLN A 79 2.40 -10.39 -10.70
CA GLN A 79 1.20 -10.12 -11.50
C GLN A 79 0.89 -8.62 -11.68
N GLY A 80 1.52 -7.74 -10.91
CA GLY A 80 1.31 -6.30 -10.99
C GLY A 80 -0.05 -5.87 -10.38
N TYR A 81 -0.58 -4.74 -10.84
CA TYR A 81 -1.85 -4.16 -10.37
C TYR A 81 -3.01 -5.15 -10.49
N LYS A 82 -3.83 -5.24 -9.44
CA LYS A 82 -5.06 -6.01 -9.42
C LYS A 82 -6.17 -5.20 -8.74
N GLU A 83 -7.24 -4.97 -9.49
CA GLU A 83 -8.46 -4.34 -8.97
C GLU A 83 -9.31 -5.40 -8.27
N PHE A 84 -9.71 -5.13 -7.03
CA PHE A 84 -10.55 -6.03 -6.23
C PHE A 84 -11.97 -5.46 -6.16
N PRO A 85 -13.01 -6.31 -6.19
CA PRO A 85 -14.39 -5.84 -6.11
C PRO A 85 -14.68 -5.17 -4.75
N GLU A 86 -15.41 -4.04 -4.78
CA GLU A 86 -16.00 -3.44 -3.57
C GLU A 86 -17.23 -4.24 -3.12
N ASP A 87 -17.29 -4.59 -1.83
CA ASP A 87 -18.47 -5.16 -1.16
C ASP A 87 -19.46 -4.08 -0.71
#